data_AF-A0A2W5THD0-F1
#
_entry.id   AF-A0A2W5THD0-F1
#
_cell.length_a   1.000
_cell.length_b   1.000
_cell.length_c   1.000
_cell.angle_alpha   90.00
_cell.angle_beta   90.00
_cell.angle_gamma   90.00
#
_symmetry.space_group_name_H-M   'P 1'
#
loop_
_entity.id
_entity.type
_entity.pdbx_description
1 polymer ?
#
loop_
_entity_poly.entity_id
_entity_poly.type
_entity_poly.pdbx_seq_one_letter_code
_entity_poly.pdbx_strand_id
1 'polypeptide(L)'
;MARKVDAVTAVVKAMREADAMRRVIISKGFKRPDHTLRYTRRDADLWWCADSRRWICDIWKTSDGDRVALVTRKANDGLSVLLKSFM
;
A
#
# COMPACT_ATOMS: atom_id res chain seq x y z
N MET A 1 9.42 -12.64 -24.32
CA MET A 1 10.18 -13.01 -23.09
C MET A 1 10.48 -11.81 -22.16
N ALA A 2 10.53 -10.56 -22.65
CA ALA A 2 10.84 -9.36 -21.84
C ALA A 2 9.82 -9.03 -20.72
N ARG A 3 8.52 -9.23 -20.96
CA ARG A 3 7.43 -8.79 -20.06
C ARG A 3 7.48 -9.39 -18.64
N LYS A 4 8.07 -10.59 -18.49
CA LYS A 4 8.13 -11.32 -17.21
C LYS A 4 9.29 -10.84 -16.32
N VAL A 5 10.41 -10.42 -16.92
CA VAL A 5 11.58 -9.91 -16.18
C VAL A 5 11.24 -8.55 -15.54
N ASP A 6 10.57 -7.67 -16.28
CA ASP A 6 10.18 -6.35 -15.78
C ASP A 6 9.21 -6.42 -14.60
N ALA A 7 8.29 -7.39 -14.61
CA ALA A 7 7.32 -7.59 -13.54
C ALA A 7 8.00 -8.04 -12.24
N VAL A 8 8.95 -8.97 -12.32
CA VAL A 8 9.74 -9.43 -11.16
C VAL A 8 10.55 -8.27 -10.57
N THR A 9 11.23 -7.49 -11.41
CA THR A 9 12.00 -6.32 -10.95
C THR A 9 11.12 -5.30 -10.24
N ALA A 10 9.91 -5.05 -10.75
CA ALA A 10 8.96 -4.11 -10.14
C ALA A 10 8.49 -4.58 -8.74
N VAL A 11 8.21 -5.88 -8.57
CA VAL A 11 7.84 -6.44 -7.26
C VAL A 11 9.00 -6.39 -6.27
N VAL A 12 10.22 -6.74 -6.70
CA VAL A 12 11.42 -6.64 -5.85
C VAL A 12 11.68 -5.21 -5.40
N LYS A 13 11.50 -4.23 -6.30
CA LYS A 13 11.58 -2.80 -5.96
C LYS A 13 10.56 -2.44 -4.87
N ALA A 14 9.31 -2.84 -5.05
CA ALA A 14 8.26 -2.58 -4.06
C ALA A 14 8.54 -3.25 -2.71
N MET A 15 9.09 -4.47 -2.69
CA MET A 15 9.52 -5.13 -1.44
C MET A 15 10.59 -4.31 -0.71
N ARG A 16 11.63 -3.85 -1.42
CA ARG A 16 12.69 -3.02 -0.84
C ARG A 16 12.15 -1.70 -0.29
N GLU A 17 11.24 -1.04 -1.00
CA GLU A 17 10.58 0.17 -0.52
C GLU A 17 9.77 -0.08 0.76
N ALA A 18 9.02 -1.18 0.79
CA ALA A 18 8.21 -1.55 1.94
C ALA A 18 9.06 -1.87 3.18
N ASP A 19 10.19 -2.55 3.00
CA ASP A 19 11.15 -2.83 4.08
C ASP A 19 11.80 -1.54 4.60
N ALA A 20 12.24 -0.65 3.70
CA ALA A 20 12.80 0.65 4.07
C ALA A 20 11.80 1.53 4.85
N MET A 21 10.51 1.46 4.50
CA MET A 21 9.46 2.26 5.13
C MET A 21 8.73 1.54 6.26
N ARG A 22 9.15 0.33 6.64
CA ARG A 22 8.43 -0.54 7.61
C ARG A 22 8.06 0.18 8.90
N ARG A 23 8.99 0.94 9.48
CA ARG A 23 8.75 1.69 10.73
C ARG A 23 7.65 2.75 10.57
N VAL A 24 7.60 3.41 9.41
CA VAL A 24 6.60 4.44 9.08
C VAL A 24 5.23 3.83 8.82
N ILE A 25 5.19 2.67 8.16
CA ILE A 25 3.94 1.91 7.95
C ILE A 25 3.34 1.53 9.31
N ILE A 26 4.15 0.95 10.20
CA ILE A 26 3.72 0.54 11.54
C ILE A 26 3.29 1.75 12.39
N SER A 27 4.07 2.85 12.37
CA SER A 27 3.73 4.04 13.17
C SER A 27 2.41 4.69 12.73
N LYS A 28 2.03 4.53 11.46
CA LYS A 28 0.73 4.99 10.93
C LYS A 28 -0.43 4.07 11.25
N GLY A 29 -0.19 2.96 11.97
CA GLY A 29 -1.22 2.01 12.40
C GLY A 29 -1.57 0.95 11.38
N PHE A 30 -0.82 0.86 10.28
CA PHE A 30 -1.00 -0.22 9.31
C PHE A 30 -0.41 -1.53 9.85
N LYS A 31 -1.16 -2.60 9.68
CA LYS A 31 -0.78 -3.98 10.01
C LYS A 31 -0.61 -4.77 8.74
N ARG A 32 0.35 -5.69 8.73
CA ARG A 32 0.56 -6.61 7.61
C ARG A 32 -0.12 -7.93 7.99
N PRO A 33 -1.21 -8.34 7.33
CA PRO A 33 -1.93 -9.57 7.69
C PRO A 33 -1.15 -10.84 7.31
N ASP A 34 -0.24 -10.74 6.34
CA ASP A 34 0.51 -11.87 5.79
C ASP A 34 1.88 -11.43 5.21
N HIS A 35 2.56 -12.31 4.47
CA HIS A 35 3.81 -11.99 3.79
C HIS A 35 3.62 -11.29 2.41
N THR A 36 2.45 -10.73 2.11
CA THR A 36 2.20 -10.00 0.86
C THR A 36 2.49 -8.51 1.00
N LEU A 37 2.56 -7.77 -0.12
CA LEU A 37 2.66 -6.31 -0.11
C LEU A 37 1.29 -5.67 0.08
N ARG A 38 0.58 -6.10 1.12
CA ARG A 38 -0.73 -5.59 1.52
C ARG A 38 -0.70 -5.26 3.02
N TYR A 39 -1.22 -4.10 3.34
CA TYR A 39 -1.26 -3.55 4.68
C TYR A 39 -2.64 -2.97 4.93
N THR A 40 -3.16 -3.19 6.13
CA THR A 40 -4.52 -2.80 6.50
C THR A 40 -4.50 -1.96 7.78
N ARG A 41 -5.34 -0.94 7.80
CA ARG A 41 -5.65 -0.06 8.92
C ARG A 41 -7.19 0.04 8.99
N ARG A 42 -7.76 0.43 10.13
CA ARG A 42 -9.22 0.49 10.32
C ARG A 42 -9.94 1.20 9.15
N ASP A 43 -9.42 2.35 8.76
CA ASP A 43 -9.94 3.29 7.76
C ASP A 43 -9.13 3.30 6.46
N ALA A 44 -8.15 2.41 6.27
CA ALA A 44 -7.33 2.42 5.06
C ALA A 44 -6.74 1.05 4.69
N ASP A 45 -6.58 0.80 3.39
CA ASP A 45 -5.77 -0.29 2.86
C ASP A 45 -4.64 0.28 2.01
N LEU A 46 -3.45 -0.30 2.13
CA LEU A 46 -2.26 0.08 1.37
C LEU A 46 -1.68 -1.19 0.74
N TRP A 47 -1.54 -1.21 -0.57
CA TRP A 47 -1.08 -2.40 -1.27
C TRP A 47 -0.34 -2.09 -2.58
N TRP A 48 0.52 -3.01 -3.01
CA TRP A 48 1.20 -2.92 -4.30
C TRP A 48 0.38 -3.61 -5.40
N CYS A 49 0.05 -2.88 -6.45
CA CYS A 49 -0.59 -3.41 -7.64
C CYS A 49 0.48 -3.75 -8.69
N ALA A 50 0.70 -5.05 -8.93
CA ALA A 50 1.70 -5.52 -9.89
C ALA A 50 1.38 -5.12 -11.34
N ASP A 51 0.09 -5.09 -11.71
CA ASP A 51 -0.35 -4.77 -13.07
C ASP A 51 -0.10 -3.30 -13.42
N SER A 52 -0.45 -2.40 -12.51
CA SER A 52 -0.23 -0.95 -12.69
C SER A 52 1.14 -0.47 -12.22
N ARG A 53 1.93 -1.36 -11.58
CA ARG A 53 3.26 -1.08 -11.00
C ARG A 53 3.23 0.13 -10.07
N ARG A 54 2.20 0.19 -9.23
CA ARG A 54 1.94 1.32 -8.32
C ARG A 54 1.55 0.83 -6.95
N TRP A 55 1.92 1.62 -5.95
CA TRP A 55 1.27 1.56 -4.66
C TRP A 55 -0.11 2.17 -4.76
N ILE A 56 -1.09 1.51 -4.15
CA ILE A 56 -2.47 1.94 -4.06
C ILE A 56 -2.82 2.07 -2.60
N CYS A 57 -3.47 3.17 -2.26
CA CYS A 57 -4.03 3.39 -0.95
C CYS A 57 -5.50 3.76 -1.05
N ASP A 58 -6.33 2.91 -0.48
CA ASP A 58 -7.77 3.09 -0.37
C ASP A 58 -8.10 3.62 1.00
N ILE A 59 -8.81 4.75 1.07
CA ILE A 59 -9.25 5.38 2.31
C ILE A 59 -10.74 5.18 2.43
N TRP A 60 -11.16 4.60 3.54
CA TRP A 60 -12.54 4.22 3.84
C TRP A 60 -13.14 5.18 4.86
N LYS A 61 -14.40 5.55 4.65
CA LYS A 61 -15.24 6.10 5.70
C LYS A 61 -15.62 4.96 6.62
N THR A 62 -15.49 5.18 7.92
CA THR A 62 -15.87 4.21 8.96
C THR A 62 -17.04 4.71 9.78
N SER A 63 -17.99 3.85 10.13
CA SER A 63 -19.04 4.08 11.13
C SER A 63 -19.01 2.93 12.12
N ASP A 64 -19.01 3.22 13.42
CA ASP A 64 -19.05 2.21 14.48
C ASP A 64 -17.96 1.13 14.40
N GLY A 65 -16.82 1.47 13.79
CA GLY A 65 -15.69 0.56 13.58
C GLY A 65 -15.71 -0.18 12.25
N ASP A 66 -16.84 -0.16 11.53
CA ASP A 66 -17.03 -0.81 10.24
C ASP A 66 -16.76 0.14 9.07
N ARG A 67 -16.24 -0.40 7.98
CA ARG A 67 -16.01 0.34 6.72
C ARG A 67 -17.31 0.44 5.95
N VAL A 68 -17.80 1.66 5.73
CA VAL A 68 -19.12 1.89 5.13
C VAL A 68 -19.04 2.38 3.69
N ALA A 69 -17.97 3.09 3.30
CA ALA A 69 -17.78 3.57 1.93
C ALA A 69 -16.32 3.84 1.61
N LEU A 70 -15.91 3.64 0.36
CA LEU A 70 -14.61 4.11 -0.13
C LEU A 70 -14.71 5.63 -0.37
N VAL A 71 -13.87 6.41 0.30
CA VAL A 71 -13.83 7.88 0.16
C VAL A 71 -12.94 8.26 -1.01
N THR A 72 -11.71 7.72 -1.00
CA THR A 72 -10.68 8.10 -1.98
C THR A 72 -9.75 6.94 -2.22
N ARG A 73 -9.35 6.75 -3.49
CA ARG A 73 -8.23 5.92 -3.90
C ARG A 73 -7.07 6.80 -4.35
N LYS A 74 -5.90 6.65 -3.76
CA LYS A 74 -4.66 7.29 -4.18
C LYS A 74 -3.74 6.22 -4.79
N ALA A 75 -3.13 6.52 -5.93
CA ALA A 75 -2.14 5.64 -6.54
C ALA A 75 -0.86 6.41 -6.83
N ASN A 76 0.29 5.84 -6.50
CA ASN A 76 1.58 6.44 -6.76
C ASN A 76 2.67 5.38 -6.95
N ASP A 77 3.67 5.67 -7.77
CA ASP A 77 4.80 4.76 -7.98
C ASP A 77 5.68 4.65 -6.72
N GLY A 78 5.69 5.67 -5.85
CA GLY A 78 6.47 5.71 -4.62
C GLY A 78 5.63 5.58 -3.35
N LEU A 79 5.95 4.58 -2.53
CA LEU A 79 5.27 4.33 -1.25
C LEU A 79 5.33 5.55 -0.30
N SER A 80 6.48 6.24 -0.27
CA SER A 80 6.71 7.36 0.64
C SER A 80 5.75 8.54 0.40
N VAL A 81 5.32 8.76 -0.85
CA VAL A 81 4.36 9.81 -1.21
C VAL A 81 2.99 9.52 -0.61
N LEU A 82 2.55 8.27 -0.69
CA LEU A 82 1.28 7.84 -0.08
C LEU A 82 1.35 7.91 1.45
N LEU A 83 2.44 7.45 2.06
CA LEU A 83 2.59 7.49 3.51
C LEU A 83 2.65 8.92 4.06
N LYS A 84 3.28 9.87 3.35
CA LYS A 84 3.28 11.31 3.72
C LYS A 84 1.89 11.93 3.70
N SER A 85 0.95 11.39 2.93
CA SER A 85 -0.44 11.90 2.88
C SER A 85 -1.25 11.60 4.13
N PHE A 86 -0.76 10.74 5.01
CA PHE A 86 -1.34 10.49 6.32
C PHE A 86 -0.56 11.34 7.32
N MET A 87 -1.10 12.47 7.77
CA MET A 87 -0.55 13.19 8.94
C MET A 87 -1.14 12.62 10.22
#